data_AF-A0A2N1DQZ5-F1
#
_entry.id   AF-A0A2N1DQZ5-F1
#
_cell.length_a   1.000
_cell.length_b   1.000
_cell.length_c   1.000
_cell.angle_alpha   90.00
_cell.angle_beta   90.00
_cell.angle_gamma   90.00
#
_symmetry.space_group_name_H-M   'P 1'
#
loop_
_entity.id
_entity.type
_entity.pdbx_description
1 polymer ?
#
loop_
_entity_poly.entity_id
_entity_poly.type
_entity_poly.pdbx_seq_one_letter_code
_entity_poly.pdbx_strand_id
1 'polypeptide(L)'
;MTFFIHVHLDSQLYYPKLKCPVQLDQNIVGWYNKEHLHSGIKFVTPAQRHAGEDVAILINRKNVYQKAKSAHPERWSGKTRNWDYINEVNLNPEKSKSETKENKVA
;
A
#
# COMPACT_ATOMS: atom_id res chain seq x y z
N MET A 1 -10.59 2.96 8.45
CA MET A 1 -9.66 4.11 8.34
C MET A 1 -9.44 4.40 6.87
N THR A 2 -10.24 5.31 6.34
CA THR A 2 -10.05 5.92 5.04
C THR A 2 -8.66 6.55 5.06
N PHE A 3 -7.75 6.17 4.16
CA PHE A 3 -6.58 7.00 3.83
C PHE A 3 -7.08 8.28 3.12
N PHE A 4 -7.85 9.10 3.85
CA PHE A 4 -7.93 10.52 3.58
C PHE A 4 -6.64 11.11 4.11
N ILE A 5 -5.98 11.91 3.28
CA ILE A 5 -5.11 12.95 3.80
C ILE A 5 -6.04 13.95 4.51
N HIS A 6 -6.47 13.65 5.73
CA HIS A 6 -7.06 14.65 6.61
C HIS A 6 -5.89 15.47 7.14
N VAL A 7 -5.51 16.50 6.38
CA VAL A 7 -4.73 17.60 6.94
C VAL A 7 -5.68 18.29 7.92
N HIS A 8 -5.50 18.04 9.21
CA HIS A 8 -6.12 18.84 10.25
C HIS A 8 -5.62 20.27 10.04
N LEU A 9 -6.50 21.15 9.57
CA LEU A 9 -6.17 22.54 9.31
C LEU A 9 -6.16 23.27 10.66
N ASP A 10 -5.10 23.09 11.45
CA ASP A 10 -4.82 23.98 12.57
C ASP A 10 -4.49 25.35 11.99
N SER A 11 -5.53 26.19 11.96
CA SER A 11 -5.58 27.52 11.36
C SER A 11 -4.73 28.58 12.11
N GLN A 12 -3.58 28.21 12.67
CA GLN A 12 -2.72 29.14 13.40
C GLN A 12 -1.20 28.84 13.32
N LEU A 13 -0.68 28.20 12.27
CA LEU A 13 0.77 28.26 11.99
C LEU A 13 1.04 28.58 10.52
N TYR A 14 1.35 29.86 10.31
CA TYR A 14 1.84 30.45 9.08
C TYR A 14 3.19 29.83 8.67
N TYR A 15 3.21 29.04 7.59
CA TYR A 15 4.42 28.50 6.97
C TYR A 15 4.77 29.31 5.71
N PRO A 16 5.74 30.23 5.72
CA PRO A 16 6.26 30.84 4.50
C PRO A 16 7.34 29.92 3.91
N LYS A 17 7.31 29.72 2.59
CA LYS A 17 8.33 29.07 1.71
C LYS A 17 8.00 27.71 1.06
N LEU A 18 6.79 27.56 0.51
CA LEU A 18 6.58 26.73 -0.69
C LEU A 18 5.80 27.54 -1.73
N LYS A 19 6.50 28.15 -2.69
CA LYS A 19 5.91 28.79 -3.87
C LYS A 19 5.57 27.70 -4.89
N CYS A 20 4.41 27.06 -4.71
CA CYS A 20 3.56 26.45 -5.73
C CYS A 20 2.52 25.61 -4.99
N PRO A 21 1.20 25.86 -5.13
CA PRO A 21 0.24 24.85 -4.74
C PRO A 21 0.51 23.63 -5.61
N VAL A 22 0.91 22.51 -5.01
CA VAL A 22 1.09 21.25 -5.74
C VAL A 22 -0.32 20.78 -6.12
N GLN A 23 -0.82 21.30 -7.24
CA GLN A 23 -2.04 20.80 -7.86
C GLN A 23 -1.71 19.47 -8.52
N LEU A 24 -2.09 18.38 -7.86
CA LEU A 24 -2.04 17.05 -8.47
C LEU A 24 -3.05 17.00 -9.61
N ASP A 25 -2.60 16.52 -10.77
CA ASP A 25 -3.48 16.22 -11.89
C ASP A 25 -4.57 15.25 -11.43
N GLN A 26 -5.83 15.62 -11.63
CA GLN A 26 -6.99 14.83 -11.24
C GLN A 26 -7.00 13.46 -11.92
N ASN A 27 -6.41 13.34 -13.11
CA ASN A 27 -6.24 12.06 -13.80
C ASN A 27 -5.32 11.13 -13.01
N ILE A 28 -4.21 11.65 -12.48
CA ILE A 28 -3.27 10.87 -11.67
C ILE A 28 -3.93 10.42 -10.37
N VAL A 29 -4.70 11.32 -9.72
CA VAL A 29 -5.43 11.00 -8.49
C VAL A 29 -6.50 9.92 -8.74
N GLY A 30 -7.25 10.04 -9.83
CA GLY A 30 -8.27 9.06 -10.21
C GLY A 30 -7.66 7.69 -10.46
N TRP A 31 -6.63 7.64 -11.31
CA TRP A 31 -5.91 6.42 -11.64
C TRP A 31 -5.31 5.75 -10.40
N TYR A 32 -4.60 6.50 -9.54
CA TYR A 32 -3.96 5.97 -8.33
C TYR A 32 -4.96 5.28 -7.40
N ASN A 33 -6.15 5.87 -7.23
CA ASN A 33 -7.15 5.42 -6.29
C ASN A 33 -8.07 4.32 -6.83
N LYS A 34 -8.33 4.29 -8.14
CA LYS A 34 -9.39 3.45 -8.73
C LYS A 34 -8.90 2.41 -9.72
N GLU A 35 -7.71 2.59 -10.29
CA GLU A 35 -7.20 1.73 -11.37
C GLU A 35 -5.87 1.05 -11.00
N HIS A 36 -4.96 1.80 -10.39
CA HIS A 36 -3.65 1.29 -10.02
C HIS A 36 -3.75 0.26 -8.89
N LEU A 37 -3.25 -0.95 -9.15
CA LEU A 37 -3.19 -2.03 -8.16
C LEU A 37 -1.91 -1.93 -7.34
N HIS A 38 -2.05 -1.70 -6.04
CA HIS A 38 -0.91 -1.46 -5.15
C HIS A 38 -0.36 -2.77 -4.61
N SER A 39 0.91 -3.04 -4.91
CA SER A 39 1.58 -4.29 -4.47
C SER A 39 1.62 -4.43 -2.94
N GLY A 40 1.73 -3.32 -2.20
CA GLY A 40 1.75 -3.27 -0.75
C GLY A 40 0.46 -3.77 -0.08
N ILE A 41 -0.68 -3.63 -0.76
CA ILE A 41 -1.99 -4.16 -0.33
C ILE A 41 -2.43 -5.32 -1.24
N LYS A 42 -1.48 -6.14 -1.70
CA LYS A 42 -1.74 -7.37 -2.46
C LYS A 42 -2.50 -7.12 -3.77
N PHE A 43 -2.15 -6.05 -4.49
CA PHE A 43 -2.72 -5.69 -5.78
C PHE A 43 -4.25 -5.49 -5.73
N VAL A 44 -4.71 -4.72 -4.76
CA VAL A 44 -6.05 -4.12 -4.76
C VAL A 44 -5.91 -2.61 -4.90
N THR A 45 -6.99 -1.94 -5.33
CA THR A 45 -7.00 -0.48 -5.39
C THR A 45 -7.29 0.10 -4.00
N PRO A 46 -6.87 1.34 -3.71
CA PRO A 46 -7.23 2.01 -2.47
C PRO A 46 -8.75 2.11 -2.32
N ALA A 47 -9.48 2.40 -3.40
CA ALA A 47 -10.94 2.45 -3.39
C ALA A 47 -11.58 1.11 -2.98
N GLN A 48 -11.13 -0.02 -3.55
CA GLN A 48 -11.62 -1.36 -3.19
C GLN A 48 -11.37 -1.67 -1.72
N ARG A 49 -10.19 -1.32 -1.21
CA ARG A 49 -9.87 -1.54 0.20
C ARG A 49 -10.70 -0.67 1.13
N HIS A 50 -10.95 0.58 0.74
CA HIS A 50 -11.83 1.48 1.52
C HIS A 50 -13.27 0.99 1.54
N ALA A 51 -13.74 0.37 0.45
CA ALA A 51 -15.04 -0.28 0.38
C ALA A 51 -15.10 -1.65 1.10
N GLY A 52 -13.96 -2.19 1.55
CA GLY A 52 -13.88 -3.51 2.19
C GLY A 52 -14.01 -4.69 1.22
N GLU A 53 -13.94 -4.45 -0.09
CA GLU A 53 -14.05 -5.47 -1.13
C GLU A 53 -12.80 -6.35 -1.25
N ASP A 54 -11.68 -5.86 -0.71
CA ASP A 54 -10.37 -6.51 -0.79
C ASP A 54 -10.37 -7.90 -0.14
N VAL A 55 -11.11 -8.10 0.94
CA VAL A 55 -11.23 -9.42 1.59
C VAL A 55 -11.77 -10.47 0.61
N ALA A 56 -12.87 -10.17 -0.08
CA ALA A 56 -13.48 -11.08 -1.05
C ALA A 56 -12.56 -11.33 -2.25
N ILE A 57 -11.89 -10.28 -2.75
CA ILE A 57 -10.91 -10.37 -3.84
C ILE A 57 -9.76 -11.30 -3.46
N LEU A 58 -9.21 -11.17 -2.25
CA LEU A 58 -8.08 -11.96 -1.78
C LEU A 58 -8.44 -13.43 -1.55
N ILE A 59 -9.63 -13.71 -1.00
CA ILE A 59 -10.15 -15.08 -0.86
C ILE A 59 -10.27 -15.72 -2.25
N ASN A 60 -10.85 -15.03 -3.21
CA ASN A 60 -11.00 -15.56 -4.56
C ASN A 60 -9.64 -15.84 -5.22
N ARG A 61 -8.67 -14.93 -5.08
CA ARG A 61 -7.29 -15.15 -5.60
C ARG A 61 -6.63 -16.37 -4.97
N LYS A 62 -6.77 -16.55 -3.65
CA LYS A 62 -6.25 -17.74 -2.96
C LYS A 62 -6.83 -19.02 -3.56
N ASN A 63 -8.16 -19.06 -3.77
CA ASN A 63 -8.84 -20.21 -4.36
C ASN A 63 -8.37 -20.49 -5.80
N VAL A 64 -8.24 -19.46 -6.65
CA VAL A 64 -7.75 -19.61 -8.02
C VAL A 64 -6.34 -20.18 -8.04
N TYR A 65 -5.44 -19.67 -7.21
CA TYR A 65 -4.06 -20.14 -7.13
C TYR A 65 -3.97 -21.57 -6.61
N GLN A 66 -4.78 -21.93 -5.61
CA GLN A 66 -4.85 -23.30 -5.10
C GLN A 66 -5.34 -24.27 -6.17
N LYS A 67 -6.44 -23.94 -6.87
CA LYS A 67 -6.97 -24.75 -7.97
C LYS A 67 -5.95 -24.95 -9.09
N ALA A 68 -5.30 -23.86 -9.51
CA ALA A 68 -4.27 -23.91 -10.54
C ALA A 68 -3.07 -24.77 -10.13
N LYS A 69 -2.65 -24.71 -8.86
CA LYS A 69 -1.57 -25.55 -8.34
C LYS A 69 -1.98 -27.02 -8.25
N SER A 70 -3.21 -27.31 -7.83
CA SER A 70 -3.73 -28.69 -7.79
C SER A 70 -3.85 -29.31 -9.17
N ALA A 71 -4.18 -28.51 -10.19
CA ALA A 71 -4.29 -29.00 -11.57
C ALA A 71 -2.93 -29.32 -12.21
N HIS A 72 -1.92 -28.50 -11.93
CA HIS A 72 -0.58 -28.60 -12.53
C HIS A 72 0.52 -28.44 -11.48
N PRO A 73 0.70 -29.41 -10.56
CA PRO A 73 1.69 -29.32 -9.50
C PRO A 73 3.12 -29.19 -10.02
N GLU A 74 3.44 -29.78 -11.18
CA GLU A 74 4.74 -29.73 -11.86
C GLU A 74 5.19 -28.31 -12.23
N ARG A 75 4.24 -27.39 -12.44
CA ARG A 75 4.53 -25.98 -12.73
C ARG A 75 5.02 -25.21 -11.49
N TRP A 76 4.85 -25.77 -10.29
CA TRP A 76 5.09 -25.08 -9.02
C TRP A 76 6.25 -25.69 -8.25
N SER A 77 7.36 -24.96 -8.11
CA SER A 77 8.49 -25.35 -7.27
C SER A 77 8.24 -25.23 -5.77
N GLY A 78 7.16 -24.56 -5.35
CA GLY A 78 6.91 -24.24 -3.94
C GLY A 78 5.48 -23.84 -3.61
N LYS A 79 5.32 -23.07 -2.52
CA LYS A 79 4.01 -22.55 -2.07
C LYS A 79 3.46 -21.53 -3.07
N THR A 80 2.14 -21.39 -3.11
CA THR A 80 1.49 -20.32 -3.88
C THR A 80 1.80 -18.95 -3.28
N ARG A 81 1.61 -17.89 -4.06
CA ARG A 81 1.72 -16.52 -3.56
C ARG A 81 0.84 -16.31 -2.32
N ASN A 82 1.36 -15.60 -1.32
CA ASN A 82 0.63 -15.24 -0.11
C ASN A 82 -0.42 -14.15 -0.41
N TRP A 83 -1.68 -14.55 -0.36
CA TRP A 83 -2.88 -13.72 -0.52
C TRP A 83 -3.63 -13.46 0.80
N ASP A 84 -3.01 -13.74 1.94
CA ASP A 84 -3.63 -13.46 3.24
C ASP A 84 -3.81 -11.95 3.42
N TYR A 85 -4.90 -11.58 4.09
CA TYR A 85 -5.27 -10.19 4.35
C TYR A 85 -4.19 -9.52 5.21
N ILE A 86 -3.81 -8.30 4.82
CA ILE A 86 -2.95 -7.44 5.63
C ILE A 86 -3.85 -6.48 6.39
N ASN A 87 -3.68 -6.33 7.69
CA ASN A 87 -4.49 -5.41 8.49
C ASN A 87 -4.06 -3.94 8.27
N GLU A 88 -2.77 -3.68 8.25
CA GLU A 88 -2.21 -2.33 8.24
C GLU A 88 -1.01 -2.25 7.28
N VAL A 89 -0.93 -1.14 6.54
CA VAL A 89 0.17 -0.84 5.61
C VAL A 89 0.50 0.65 5.72
N ASN A 90 1.78 0.98 5.85
CA ASN A 90 2.26 2.36 5.95
C ASN A 90 2.79 2.84 4.59
N LEU A 91 2.24 3.95 4.07
CA LEU A 91 2.63 4.54 2.77
C LEU A 91 3.93 5.36 2.84
N ASN A 92 4.29 5.83 4.03
CA ASN A 92 5.55 6.51 4.30
C ASN A 92 6.00 6.10 5.70
N PRO A 93 6.81 5.03 5.84
CA PRO A 93 7.29 4.62 7.14
C PRO A 93 8.12 5.74 7.76
N GLU A 94 7.95 5.97 9.07
CA GLU A 94 8.80 6.91 9.79
C GLU A 94 10.26 6.46 9.64
N LYS A 95 11.13 7.36 9.18
CA LYS A 95 12.57 7.09 9.18
C LYS A 95 12.99 6.93 10.64
N SER A 96 13.19 5.70 11.10
CA SER A 96 13.95 5.47 12.33
C SER A 96 15.27 6.20 12.19
N LYS A 97 15.60 7.09 13.13
CA LYS A 97 16.94 7.68 13.22
C LYS A 97 17.92 6.50 13.27
N SER A 98 18.68 6.29 12.20
CA SER A 98 19.76 5.31 12.21
C SER A 98 20.71 5.70 13.33
N GLU A 99 20.81 4.89 14.37
CA GLU A 99 21.86 5.00 15.36
C GLU A 99 23.20 4.94 14.64
N THR A 100 23.92 6.06 14.64
CA THR A 100 25.32 6.12 14.21
C THR A 100 26.11 5.21 15.14
N LYS A 101 26.44 4.00 14.70
CA LYS A 101 27.44 3.18 15.38
C LYS A 101 28.81 3.81 15.15
N GLU A 102 29.26 4.60 16.12
CA GLU A 102 30.67 4.99 16.23
C GLU A 102 31.49 3.73 16.49
N ASN A 103 32.15 3.22 15.45
CA ASN A 103 33.21 2.25 15.61
C ASN A 103 34.44 2.99 16.16
N LYS A 104 34.71 2.87 17.46
CA LYS A 104 36.04 3.17 18.01
C LYS A 104 37.02 2.12 17.50
N VAL A 105 37.93 2.54 16.63
CA VAL A 105 39.11 1.78 16.25
C VAL A 105 40.06 1.76 17.44
N ALA A 106 40.54 0.57 17.79
CA ALA A 106 41.57 0.32 18.81
C ALA A 106 42.97 0.64 18.29
#